data_AF-A0A924ZZQ4-F1
#
_entry.id   AF-A0A924ZZQ4-F1
#
_cell.length_a   1.000
_cell.length_b   1.000
_cell.length_c   1.000
_cell.angle_alpha   90.00
_cell.angle_beta   90.00
_cell.angle_gamma   90.00
#
_symmetry.space_group_name_H-M   'P 1'
#
loop_
_entity.id
_entity.type
_entity.pdbx_description
1 polymer ?
#
loop_
_entity_poly.entity_id
_entity_poly.type
_entity_poly.pdbx_seq_one_letter_code
_entity_poly.pdbx_strand_id
1 'polypeptide(L)' 'KVWHEKAQVNWAMWDNEGVFEYLFIEDAQSLKPKLDLLKKYNLRGISVWVLGGEDPEGWEVLKRETIRK' A
#
# COMPACT_ATOMS: atom_id res chain seq x y z
N LYS A 1 3.89 7.72 11.75
CA LYS A 1 4.20 6.57 10.87
C LYS A 1 5.57 6.79 10.24
N VAL A 2 6.38 5.74 10.15
CA VAL A 2 7.70 5.75 9.49
C VAL A 2 7.59 4.86 8.27
N TRP A 3 8.32 5.16 7.20
CA TRP A 3 8.33 4.32 6.01
C TRP A 3 9.25 3.11 6.21
N HIS A 4 8.77 1.90 5.91
CA HIS A 4 9.57 0.68 5.99
C HIS A 4 10.15 0.32 4.61
N GLU A 5 11.40 0.71 4.35
CA GLU A 5 12.01 0.60 3.01
C GLU A 5 11.90 -0.77 2.34
N LYS A 6 12.16 -1.85 3.08
CA LYS A 6 12.10 -3.21 2.50
C LYS A 6 10.68 -3.68 2.19
N ALA A 7 9.71 -3.30 3.01
CA ALA A 7 8.32 -3.75 2.90
C ALA A 7 7.49 -2.79 2.03
N GLN A 8 7.99 -1.59 1.81
CA GLN A 8 7.34 -0.53 1.04
C GLN A 8 5.93 -0.21 1.58
N VAL A 9 5.83 -0.10 2.91
CA VAL A 9 4.61 0.26 3.64
C VAL A 9 4.95 1.23 4.76
N ASN A 10 3.95 2.01 5.19
CA ASN A 10 4.06 2.78 6.40
C ASN A 10 3.86 1.87 7.62
N TRP A 11 4.67 2.08 8.65
CA TRP A 11 4.60 1.33 9.90
C TRP A 11 4.72 2.22 11.13
N ALA A 12 4.34 1.67 12.27
CA ALA A 12 4.54 2.26 13.59
C ALA A 12 4.79 1.15 14.61
N MET A 13 5.49 1.52 15.68
CA MET A 13 5.70 0.68 16.86
C MET A 13 5.55 1.54 18.10
N TRP A 14 4.92 0.99 19.13
CA TRP A 14 4.81 1.62 20.45
C TRP A 14 4.90 0.57 21.55
N ASP A 15 5.35 1.01 22.72
CA ASP A 15 5.32 0.21 23.94
C ASP A 15 3.93 0.31 24.59
N ASN A 16 3.43 -0.81 25.07
CA ASN A 16 2.21 -0.93 25.85
C ASN A 16 2.51 -1.81 27.07
N GLU A 17 2.94 -1.18 28.17
CA GLU A 17 3.28 -1.86 29.43
C GLU A 17 4.35 -2.96 29.26
N GLY A 18 5.38 -2.70 28.44
CA GLY A 18 6.44 -3.68 28.13
C GLY A 18 6.08 -4.67 27.02
N VAL A 19 4.87 -4.57 26.44
CA VAL A 19 4.49 -5.26 25.21
C VAL A 19 4.67 -4.31 24.03
N PHE A 20 5.55 -4.64 23.09
CA PHE A 20 5.73 -3.86 21.87
C PHE A 20 4.67 -4.23 20.84
N GLU A 21 3.84 -3.26 20.46
CA GLU A 21 2.84 -3.40 19.41
C GLU A 21 3.37 -2.82 18.10
N TYR A 22 2.95 -3.43 16.98
CA TYR A 22 3.40 -3.08 15.64
C TYR A 22 2.21 -2.93 14.71
N LEU A 23 2.16 -1.80 14.00
CA LEU A 23 1.17 -1.54 12.96
C LEU A 23 1.87 -1.44 11.62
N PHE A 24 1.37 -2.20 10.64
CA PHE A 24 1.71 -2.05 9.23
C PHE A 24 0.43 -1.69 8.50
N ILE A 25 0.47 -0.62 7.70
CA ILE A 25 -0.72 -0.12 7.01
C ILE A 25 -0.46 0.10 5.53
N GLU A 26 -1.49 -0.20 4.75
CA GLU A 26 -1.55 0.13 3.33
C GLU A 26 -2.23 1.49 3.16
N ASP A 27 -1.63 2.36 2.35
CA ASP A 27 -2.13 3.68 1.98
C ASP A 27 -1.78 4.00 0.52
N ALA A 28 -2.17 5.18 0.04
CA ALA A 28 -1.88 5.62 -1.32
C ALA A 28 -0.38 5.57 -1.68
N GLN A 29 0.51 5.79 -0.70
CA GLN A 29 1.96 5.74 -0.90
C GLN A 29 2.45 4.30 -1.13
N SER A 30 1.98 3.33 -0.32
CA SER A 30 2.37 1.93 -0.42
C SER A 30 1.77 1.20 -1.63
N LEU A 31 0.73 1.77 -2.24
CA LEU A 31 0.10 1.21 -3.43
C LEU A 31 0.95 1.38 -4.69
N LYS A 32 1.62 2.53 -4.86
CA LYS A 32 2.45 2.81 -6.04
C LYS A 32 3.53 1.75 -6.31
N PRO A 33 4.41 1.38 -5.36
CA PRO A 33 5.45 0.38 -5.63
C PRO A 33 4.86 -1.00 -5.98
N LYS A 34 3.66 -1.34 -5.48
CA LYS A 34 2.94 -2.56 -5.87
C LYS A 34 2.46 -2.47 -7.32
N LEU A 35 1.94 -1.32 -7.74
CA LEU A 35 1.50 -1.08 -9.11
C LEU A 35 2.67 -1.00 -10.10
N ASP A 36 3.84 -0.54 -9.68
CA ASP A 36 5.06 -0.57 -10.50
C ASP A 36 5.43 -2.02 -10.91
N LEU A 37 5.04 -3.03 -10.11
CA LEU A 37 5.21 -4.45 -10.45
C LEU A 37 4.38 -4.88 -11.65
N LEU A 38 3.23 -4.24 -11.92
CA LEU A 38 2.41 -4.52 -13.10
C LEU A 38 3.23 -4.33 -14.38
N LYS A 39 3.95 -3.20 -14.45
CA LYS A 39 4.81 -2.85 -15.59
C LYS A 39 6.03 -3.77 -15.63
N LYS A 40 6.69 -3.97 -14.47
CA LYS A 40 7.89 -4.82 -14.35
C LYS A 40 7.68 -6.25 -14.83
N TYR A 41 6.53 -6.84 -14.51
CA TYR A 41 6.24 -8.25 -14.80
C TYR A 41 5.18 -8.45 -15.90
N ASN A 42 4.81 -7.38 -16.63
CA ASN A 42 3.79 -7.41 -17.67
C ASN A 42 2.47 -8.09 -17.22
N LEU A 43 2.02 -7.76 -16.01
CA LEU A 43 0.79 -8.31 -15.46
C LEU A 43 -0.42 -7.60 -16.07
N ARG A 44 -1.53 -8.33 -16.21
CA ARG A 44 -2.78 -7.78 -16.78
C ARG A 44 -3.44 -6.74 -15.88
N GLY A 45 -3.30 -6.87 -14.56
CA GLY A 45 -3.94 -6.00 -13.58
C GLY A 45 -3.81 -6.54 -12.16
N ILE A 46 -4.63 -6.01 -11.24
CA ILE A 46 -4.70 -6.39 -9.83
C ILE A 46 -6.11 -6.84 -9.44
N SER A 47 -6.24 -7.38 -8.24
CA SER A 47 -7.50 -7.55 -7.52
C SER A 47 -7.39 -6.84 -6.18
N VAL A 48 -8.45 -6.15 -5.76
CA VAL A 48 -8.50 -5.40 -4.50
C VAL A 48 -9.50 -6.07 -3.56
N TRP A 49 -9.12 -6.29 -2.31
CA TRP A 49 -9.97 -6.88 -1.28
C TRP A 49 -9.83 -6.09 0.03
N VAL A 50 -10.91 -5.67 0.71
CA VAL A 50 -12.32 -5.60 0.30
C VAL A 50 -12.72 -4.14 0.11
N LEU A 51 -13.80 -3.90 -0.62
CA LEU A 51 -14.34 -2.55 -0.80
C LEU A 51 -14.89 -2.01 0.54
N GLY A 52 -14.64 -0.73 0.80
CA GLY A 52 -15.20 0.04 1.92
C GLY A 52 -14.25 0.26 3.10
N GLY A 53 -13.02 -0.24 3.03
CA GLY A 53 -11.99 -0.08 4.09
C GLY A 53 -10.68 0.52 3.58
N GLU A 54 -10.62 0.92 2.32
CA GLU A 54 -9.44 1.47 1.69
C GLU A 54 -9.17 2.94 2.03
N ASP A 55 -7.92 3.37 1.85
CA ASP A 55 -7.56 4.78 1.76
C ASP A 55 -8.26 5.40 0.51
N PRO A 56 -9.12 6.43 0.67
CA PRO A 56 -9.79 7.07 -0.45
C PRO A 56 -8.83 7.60 -1.53
N GLU A 57 -7.63 8.06 -1.16
CA GLU A 57 -6.62 8.53 -2.12
C GLU A 57 -6.07 7.39 -2.98
N GLY A 58 -6.20 6.14 -2.53
CA GLY A 58 -5.80 4.95 -3.27
C GLY A 58 -6.52 4.81 -4.62
N TRP A 59 -7.77 5.27 -4.72
CA TRP A 59 -8.52 5.26 -5.99
C TRP A 59 -7.88 6.14 -7.06
N GLU A 60 -7.37 7.31 -6.69
CA GLU A 60 -6.68 8.20 -7.63
C GLU A 60 -5.33 7.61 -8.08
N VAL A 61 -4.64 6.91 -7.18
CA VAL A 61 -3.41 6.17 -7.54
C VAL A 61 -3.72 5.04 -8.51
N LEU A 62 -4.76 4.23 -8.26
CA LEU A 62 -5.18 3.18 -9.19
C LEU A 62 -5.51 3.76 -10.56
N LYS A 63 -6.36 4.79 -10.61
CA LYS A 63 -6.76 5.45 -11.85
C LYS A 63 -5.55 5.95 -12.64
N ARG A 64 -4.58 6.56 -11.98
CA ARG A 64 -3.36 7.08 -12.63
C ARG A 64 -2.45 5.97 -13.15
N GLU A 65 -2.26 4.89 -12.40
CA GLU A 65 -1.23 3.89 -12.68
C GLU A 65 -1.73 2.67 -13.48
N THR A 66 -3.04 2.38 -13.49
CA THR A 66 -3.60 1.19 -14.16
C THR A 66 -4.32 1.49 -15.48
N ILE A 67 -4.68 2.75 -15.76
CA ILE A 67 -5.28 3.12 -17.05
C ILE A 67 -4.19 3.08 -18.13
N ARG A 68 -4.35 2.18 -19.10
CA ARG A 68 -3.54 2.18 -20.33
C ARG A 68 -3.96 3.40 -21.15
N LYS A 69 -3.00 4.26 -21.48
CA LYS A 69 -3.16 5.27 -22.54
C LYS A 69 -3.10 4.58 -23.91
#